data_AF-A0A5S9MCU9-F1
#
_entry.id   AF-A0A5S9MCU9-F1
#
_cell.length_a   1.000
_cell.length_b   1.000
_cell.length_c   1.000
_cell.angle_alpha   90.00
_cell.angle_beta   90.00
_cell.angle_gamma   90.00
#
_symmetry.space_group_name_H-M   'P 1'
#
loop_
_entity.id
_entity.type
_entity.pdbx_description
1 polymer ?
#
loop_
_entity_poly.entity_id
_entity_poly.type
_entity_poly.pdbx_seq_one_letter_code
_entity_poly.pdbx_strand_id
1 'polypeptide(L)'
;MMPTLSFKDRGAAVLMTKAKELGVSKVIADSSGNAGTAIAAYAARCEIACDIYLSDETSPKKIAQIKAHGATIKEIRGTREDIAAAAQKAVDDENVFYASHVYHPYFLKEQKHTPMKFMNK
;
A
#
# COMPACT_ATOMS: atom_id res chain seq x y z
N MET A 1 -16.01 11.61 -1.77
CA MET A 1 -16.74 10.40 -1.32
C MET A 1 -15.74 9.44 -0.67
N MET A 2 -16.09 8.88 0.51
CA MET A 2 -15.29 7.89 1.26
C MET A 2 -15.35 6.52 0.54
N PRO A 3 -14.23 5.98 0.01
CA PRO A 3 -14.25 4.76 -0.80
C PRO A 3 -14.78 3.52 -0.08
N THR A 4 -14.53 3.40 1.22
CA THR A 4 -14.88 2.21 2.00
C THR A 4 -15.91 2.47 3.09
N LEU A 5 -16.40 3.71 3.18
CA LEU A 5 -17.33 4.19 4.21
C LEU A 5 -16.83 3.87 5.64
N SER A 6 -15.52 3.88 5.84
CA SER A 6 -14.90 3.48 7.11
C SER A 6 -13.83 4.47 7.56
N PHE A 7 -13.48 4.45 8.84
CA PHE A 7 -12.42 5.31 9.40
C PHE A 7 -11.06 5.10 8.71
N LYS A 8 -10.86 3.98 8.00
CA LYS A 8 -9.65 3.70 7.22
C LYS A 8 -9.46 4.66 6.04
N ASP A 9 -10.55 5.24 5.52
CA ASP A 9 -10.49 6.21 4.42
C ASP A 9 -9.73 7.48 4.82
N ARG A 10 -9.88 7.94 6.07
CA ARG A 10 -9.15 9.11 6.58
C ARG A 10 -7.65 8.83 6.70
N GLY A 11 -7.29 7.68 7.27
CA GLY A 11 -5.89 7.26 7.39
C GLY A 11 -5.23 7.11 6.03
N ALA A 12 -5.90 6.44 5.07
CA ALA A 12 -5.39 6.28 3.71
C ALA A 12 -5.23 7.62 2.98
N ALA A 13 -6.16 8.57 3.16
CA ALA A 13 -6.04 9.90 2.57
C ALA A 13 -4.78 10.63 3.06
N VAL A 14 -4.57 10.69 4.38
CA VAL A 14 -3.38 11.36 4.96
C VAL A 14 -2.10 10.66 4.52
N LEU A 15 -2.10 9.33 4.47
CA LEU A 15 -0.96 8.52 4.06
C LEU A 15 -0.54 8.80 2.62
N MET A 16 -1.50 8.79 1.69
CA MET A 16 -1.20 9.00 0.27
C MET A 16 -0.81 10.45 -0.03
N THR A 17 -1.41 11.43 0.66
CA THR A 17 -0.95 12.82 0.57
C THR A 17 0.51 12.94 0.99
N LYS A 18 0.88 12.33 2.12
CA LYS A 18 2.27 12.37 2.59
C LYS A 18 3.21 11.61 1.66
N ALA A 19 2.80 10.47 1.14
CA ALA A 19 3.56 9.71 0.15
C ALA A 19 3.81 10.55 -1.12
N LYS A 20 2.80 11.27 -1.62
CA LYS A 20 2.94 12.16 -2.78
C LYS A 20 3.90 13.32 -2.50
N GLU A 21 3.82 13.94 -1.32
CA GLU A 21 4.78 14.99 -0.89
C GLU A 21 6.24 14.48 -0.85
N LEU A 22 6.44 13.22 -0.50
CA LEU A 22 7.76 12.58 -0.43
C LEU A 22 8.25 12.04 -1.78
N GLY A 23 7.48 12.22 -2.87
CA GLY A 23 7.84 11.72 -4.19
C GLY A 23 7.72 10.20 -4.36
N VAL A 24 6.94 9.53 -3.50
CA VAL A 24 6.71 8.08 -3.58
C VAL A 24 5.89 7.78 -4.84
N SER A 25 6.42 6.90 -5.70
CA SER A 25 5.76 6.45 -6.93
C SER A 25 4.99 5.15 -6.77
N LYS A 26 5.28 4.37 -5.72
CA LYS A 26 4.63 3.08 -5.43
C LYS A 26 4.48 2.81 -3.94
N VAL A 27 3.35 2.21 -3.56
CA VAL A 27 3.05 1.73 -2.21
C VAL A 27 2.69 0.24 -2.21
N ILE A 28 2.97 -0.44 -1.11
CA ILE A 28 2.62 -1.85 -0.87
C ILE A 28 1.79 -1.95 0.41
N ALA A 29 0.71 -2.73 0.42
CA ALA A 29 -0.04 -3.06 1.63
C ALA A 29 -0.42 -4.55 1.70
N ASP A 30 -0.68 -5.07 2.90
CA ASP A 30 -0.94 -6.49 3.19
C ASP A 30 -2.40 -6.71 3.67
N SER A 31 -3.37 -6.06 3.04
CA SER A 31 -4.76 -6.04 3.51
C SER A 31 -5.75 -6.32 2.39
N SER A 32 -6.54 -7.38 2.54
CA SER A 32 -7.63 -7.71 1.62
C SER A 32 -8.97 -7.01 1.95
N GLY A 33 -9.00 -6.20 3.00
CA GLY A 33 -10.22 -5.60 3.56
C GLY A 33 -10.35 -4.10 3.27
N ASN A 34 -11.17 -3.40 4.06
CA ASN A 34 -11.44 -1.97 3.87
C ASN A 34 -10.18 -1.11 3.84
N ALA A 35 -9.10 -1.45 4.55
CA ALA A 35 -7.89 -0.64 4.44
C ALA A 35 -7.18 -0.83 3.09
N GLY A 36 -7.07 -2.07 2.58
CA GLY A 36 -6.49 -2.30 1.26
C GLY A 36 -7.28 -1.59 0.16
N THR A 37 -8.60 -1.68 0.20
CA THR A 37 -9.47 -0.95 -0.74
C THR A 37 -9.32 0.57 -0.59
N ALA A 38 -9.23 1.10 0.64
CA ALA A 38 -9.01 2.52 0.86
C ALA A 38 -7.63 2.96 0.32
N ILE A 39 -6.57 2.23 0.63
CA ILE A 39 -5.21 2.51 0.15
C ILE A 39 -5.19 2.51 -1.37
N ALA A 40 -5.74 1.48 -2.02
CA ALA A 40 -5.83 1.42 -3.47
C ALA A 40 -6.58 2.62 -4.06
N ALA A 41 -7.73 2.98 -3.49
CA ALA A 41 -8.54 4.10 -3.95
C ALA A 41 -7.83 5.45 -3.83
N TYR A 42 -7.13 5.70 -2.72
CA TYR A 42 -6.41 6.95 -2.51
C TYR A 42 -5.08 6.99 -3.26
N ALA A 43 -4.39 5.85 -3.42
CA ALA A 43 -3.19 5.75 -4.23
C ALA A 43 -3.49 6.11 -5.69
N ALA A 44 -4.58 5.57 -6.26
CA ALA A 44 -5.03 5.92 -7.60
C ALA A 44 -5.33 7.42 -7.77
N ARG A 45 -5.98 8.06 -6.78
CA ARG A 45 -6.22 9.51 -6.79
C ARG A 45 -4.95 10.34 -6.72
N CYS A 46 -3.90 9.78 -6.11
CA CYS A 46 -2.60 10.40 -6.01
C CYS A 46 -1.65 10.01 -7.16
N GLU A 47 -2.08 9.18 -8.11
CA GLU A 47 -1.25 8.64 -9.20
C GLU A 47 -0.04 7.85 -8.68
N ILE A 48 -0.23 7.18 -7.55
CA ILE A 48 0.77 6.31 -6.92
C ILE A 48 0.38 4.87 -7.24
N ALA A 49 1.32 4.08 -7.76
CA ALA A 49 1.10 2.66 -8.00
C ALA A 49 0.85 1.92 -6.67
N CYS A 50 -0.03 0.93 -6.67
CA CYS A 50 -0.39 0.22 -5.44
C CYS A 50 -0.40 -1.28 -5.67
N ASP A 51 0.38 -2.00 -4.86
CA ASP A 51 0.31 -3.46 -4.78
C ASP A 51 -0.35 -3.86 -3.45
N ILE A 52 -1.31 -4.79 -3.53
CA ILE A 52 -1.97 -5.35 -2.36
C ILE A 52 -1.68 -6.85 -2.27
N TYR A 53 -0.99 -7.21 -1.19
CA TYR A 53 -0.72 -8.58 -0.79
C TYR A 53 -1.89 -9.12 0.03
N LEU A 54 -2.36 -10.31 -0.36
CA LEU A 54 -3.51 -10.95 0.26
C LEU A 54 -3.45 -12.48 0.09
N SER A 55 -4.29 -13.20 0.84
CA SER A 55 -4.40 -14.66 0.72
C SER A 55 -4.98 -15.06 -0.64
N ASP A 56 -4.50 -16.16 -1.21
CA ASP A 56 -5.09 -16.84 -2.38
C ASP A 56 -6.53 -17.32 -2.16
N GLU A 57 -6.97 -17.42 -0.89
CA GLU A 57 -8.35 -17.75 -0.51
C GLU A 57 -9.25 -16.50 -0.36
N THR A 58 -8.74 -15.30 -0.66
CA THR A 58 -9.51 -14.07 -0.56
C THR A 58 -10.71 -14.09 -1.49
N SER A 59 -11.89 -13.72 -0.98
CA SER A 59 -13.11 -13.76 -1.79
C SER A 59 -13.01 -12.88 -3.06
N PRO A 60 -13.52 -13.34 -4.22
CA PRO A 60 -13.45 -12.60 -5.48
C PRO A 60 -14.05 -11.21 -5.40
N LYS A 61 -15.08 -11.00 -4.56
CA LYS A 61 -15.71 -9.70 -4.33
C LYS A 61 -14.72 -8.67 -3.74
N LYS A 62 -13.88 -9.07 -2.79
CA LYS A 62 -12.87 -8.18 -2.19
C LYS A 62 -11.76 -7.86 -3.20
N ILE A 63 -11.30 -8.87 -3.93
CA ILE A 63 -10.32 -8.70 -5.02
C ILE A 63 -10.85 -7.71 -6.07
N ALA A 64 -12.11 -7.86 -6.49
CA ALA A 64 -12.73 -6.98 -7.47
C ALA A 64 -12.82 -5.52 -6.97
N GLN A 65 -13.15 -5.30 -5.70
CA GLN A 65 -13.17 -3.96 -5.10
C GLN A 65 -11.81 -3.27 -5.14
N ILE A 66 -10.75 -4.01 -4.84
CA ILE A 66 -9.37 -3.48 -4.85
C ILE A 66 -8.92 -3.22 -6.30
N LYS A 67 -9.13 -4.17 -7.21
CA LYS A 67 -8.79 -4.03 -8.63
C LYS A 67 -9.55 -2.89 -9.32
N ALA A 68 -10.77 -2.59 -8.89
CA ALA A 68 -11.55 -1.46 -9.41
C ALA A 68 -10.87 -0.10 -9.19
N HIS A 69 -9.90 -0.03 -8.26
CA HIS A 69 -9.06 1.13 -8.02
C HIS A 69 -7.68 1.03 -8.69
N GLY A 70 -7.45 0.08 -9.59
CA GLY A 70 -6.21 -0.05 -10.35
C GLY A 70 -5.02 -0.63 -9.58
N ALA A 71 -5.24 -1.16 -8.37
CA ALA A 71 -4.19 -1.83 -7.61
C ALA A 71 -3.86 -3.22 -8.18
N THR A 72 -2.58 -3.57 -8.16
CA THR A 72 -2.07 -4.90 -8.49
C THR A 72 -2.28 -5.84 -7.32
N ILE A 73 -2.81 -7.03 -7.56
CA ILE A 73 -2.99 -8.04 -6.52
C ILE A 73 -1.79 -8.99 -6.50
N LYS A 74 -1.29 -9.27 -5.31
CA LYS A 74 -0.23 -10.25 -5.04
C LYS A 74 -0.79 -11.32 -4.10
N GLU A 75 -1.22 -12.44 -4.67
CA GLU A 75 -1.79 -13.55 -3.91
C GLU A 75 -0.67 -14.38 -3.30
N ILE A 76 -0.74 -14.61 -1.99
CA ILE A 76 0.22 -15.40 -1.23
C ILE A 76 -0.53 -16.56 -0.58
N ARG A 77 -0.05 -17.77 -0.84
CA ARG A 77 -0.55 -18.96 -0.17
C ARG A 77 0.14 -19.08 1.18
N GLY A 78 -0.61 -19.02 2.27
CA GLY A 78 -0.06 -19.12 3.61
C GLY A 78 -0.87 -18.41 4.67
N THR A 79 -0.26 -18.27 5.85
CA THR A 79 -0.80 -17.57 7.01
C THR A 79 -0.80 -16.05 6.80
N ARG A 80 -1.41 -15.33 7.75
CA ARG A 80 -1.38 -13.85 7.76
C ARG A 80 0.06 -13.35 7.87
N GLU A 81 0.88 -14.05 8.65
CA GLU A 81 2.28 -13.77 8.89
C GLU A 81 3.10 -13.96 7.60
N ASP A 82 2.80 -15.00 6.81
CA ASP A 82 3.45 -15.22 5.51
C ASP A 82 3.13 -14.10 4.51
N ILE A 83 1.88 -13.65 4.48
CA ILE A 83 1.45 -12.53 3.62
C ILE A 83 2.19 -11.24 4.02
N ALA A 84 2.25 -10.93 5.32
CA ALA A 84 2.93 -9.75 5.84
C ALA A 84 4.45 -9.82 5.58
N ALA A 85 5.07 -11.00 5.76
CA ALA A 85 6.47 -11.21 5.47
C ALA A 85 6.78 -11.03 3.98
N ALA A 86 5.93 -11.55 3.09
CA ALA A 86 6.07 -11.36 1.64
C ALA A 86 5.96 -9.87 1.25
N ALA A 87 5.00 -9.15 1.82
CA ALA A 87 4.82 -7.72 1.57
C ALA A 87 6.02 -6.90 2.07
N GLN A 88 6.52 -7.18 3.27
CA GLN A 88 7.70 -6.50 3.83
C GLN A 88 8.97 -6.80 3.04
N LYS A 89 9.13 -8.05 2.58
CA LYS A 89 10.25 -8.42 1.71
C LYS A 89 10.20 -7.63 0.40
N ALA A 90 9.02 -7.50 -0.22
CA ALA A 90 8.88 -6.73 -1.46
C ALA A 90 9.14 -5.22 -1.24
N VAL A 91 8.74 -4.68 -0.10
CA VAL A 91 9.09 -3.32 0.31
C VAL A 91 10.60 -3.11 0.35
N ASP A 92 11.32 -4.06 0.96
CA ASP A 92 12.78 -4.00 1.10
C ASP A 92 13.48 -4.19 -0.26
N ASP A 93 13.00 -5.14 -1.09
CA ASP A 93 13.56 -5.44 -2.41
C ASP A 93 13.36 -4.28 -3.41
N GLU A 94 12.16 -3.68 -3.42
CA GLU A 94 11.80 -2.61 -4.35
C GLU A 94 12.15 -1.21 -3.82
N ASN A 95 12.49 -1.09 -2.53
CA ASN A 95 12.70 0.16 -1.81
C ASN A 95 11.50 1.13 -1.96
N VAL A 96 10.29 0.60 -1.71
CA VAL A 96 9.02 1.32 -1.86
C VAL A 96 8.31 1.50 -0.51
N PHE A 97 7.24 2.28 -0.50
CA PHE A 97 6.57 2.65 0.75
C PHE A 97 5.62 1.54 1.26
N TYR A 98 5.75 1.15 2.53
CA TYR A 98 4.83 0.21 3.16
C TYR A 98 3.62 0.90 3.79
N ALA A 99 2.46 0.73 3.18
CA ALA A 99 1.19 1.29 3.60
C ALA A 99 0.45 0.37 4.59
N SER A 100 1.06 0.09 5.74
CA SER A 100 0.45 -0.76 6.78
C SER A 100 -0.60 -0.02 7.63
N HIS A 101 -1.44 -0.79 8.32
CA HIS A 101 -2.48 -0.31 9.24
C HIS A 101 -1.95 0.45 10.47
N VAL A 102 -0.66 0.35 10.78
CA VAL A 102 -0.02 1.04 11.88
C VAL A 102 0.74 2.22 11.31
N TYR A 103 0.10 3.39 11.40
CA TYR A 103 0.81 4.66 11.31
C TYR A 103 1.82 4.70 12.46
N HIS A 104 3.10 4.42 12.17
CA HIS A 104 4.18 4.73 13.10
C HIS A 104 4.31 6.26 13.15
N PRO A 105 4.32 6.92 14.33
CA PRO A 105 4.00 8.34 14.42
C PRO A 105 4.87 9.26 13.56
N TYR A 106 6.16 8.94 13.41
CA TYR A 106 7.11 9.53 12.49
C TYR A 106 8.28 8.55 12.46
N PHE A 107 8.81 8.14 11.31
CA PHE A 107 10.14 7.50 11.24
C PHE A 107 10.29 6.14 11.96
N LEU A 108 11.23 5.35 11.49
CA LEU A 108 12.23 4.80 12.43
C LEU A 108 13.61 4.74 11.79
N LYS A 109 13.70 4.91 10.47
CA LYS A 109 14.95 5.02 9.73
C LYS A 109 14.77 5.92 8.49
N GLU A 110 15.22 7.17 8.56
CA GLU A 110 16.20 7.54 7.53
C GLU A 110 17.35 6.53 7.67
N GLN A 111 18.00 6.09 6.58
CA GLN A 111 19.15 5.16 6.59
C GLN A 111 18.73 3.68 6.71
N LYS A 112 18.83 2.87 5.67
CA LYS A 112 20.12 2.51 5.07
C LYS A 112 19.95 2.31 3.56
N HIS A 113 20.71 3.11 2.81
CA HIS A 113 21.03 2.93 1.39
C HIS A 113 19.90 3.21 0.39
N THR A 114 19.80 4.45 -0.08
CA THR A 114 20.02 4.84 -1.50
C THR A 114 19.49 6.27 -1.72
N PRO A 115 20.28 7.20 -2.30
CA PRO A 115 19.78 8.53 -2.63
C PRO A 115 18.70 8.43 -3.71
N MET A 116 17.51 8.97 -3.43
CA MET A 116 16.55 9.28 -4.48
C MET A 116 17.21 10.25 -5.45
N LYS A 117 17.71 9.73 -6.58
CA LYS A 117 18.19 10.54 -7.68
C LYS A 117 17.00 11.34 -8.20
N PHE A 118 17.07 12.65 -7.99
CA PHE A 118 16.33 13.64 -8.75
C PHE A 118 16.42 13.29 -10.23
N MET A 119 15.30 12.88 -10.82
CA MET A 119 15.19 12.72 -12.26
C MET A 119 15.03 14.12 -12.86
N ASN A 120 16.16 14.74 -13.19
CA ASN A 120 16.23 15.90 -14.07
C ASN A 120 16.22 15.40 -15.51
N LYS A 121 15.11 15.61 -16.23
CA LYS A 121 15.08 16.11 -17.62
C LYS A 121 13.65 16.35 -18.08
#